data_AF-A0A944FB01-F1
#
_entry.id   AF-A0A944FB01-F1
#
_cell.length_a   1.000
_cell.length_b   1.000
_cell.length_c   1.000
_cell.angle_alpha   90.00
_cell.angle_beta   90.00
_cell.angle_gamma   90.00
#
_symmetry.space_group_name_H-M   'P 1'
#
loop_
_entity.id
_entity.type
_entity.pdbx_description
1 polymer ?
#
loop_
_entity_poly.entity_id
_entity_poly.type
_entity_poly.pdbx_seq_one_letter_code
_entity_poly.pdbx_strand_id
1 'polypeptide(L)'
;MATATTPVKATPAIAERVAERLPHRDGHAWTVAPYAAWWTTRPAARLTQAGRPGALILAAHPWRTEIAWQLDGREPYEPDLSLDRMAPEPVVRETLRLVLPRLDDAAAVAYAQPFASEAHRMRLLHLNLIGSAVRTQGAATLNTVGVQPNSHVLTWEARGARFAVTLIGANPACDLSVTGPVTAVERVLPLFLPEPADRTPRFPLRTVGTRLGRRVAAHLAQFTDVDQLDDSGLTFGGATGPFGYIAPPTDPVARVRDSTPASAELHGVGVDHLVHLAPLLAR
;
A
#
# COMPACT_ATOMS: atom_id res chain seq x y z
N MET A 1 -27.62 24.12 -33.61
CA MET A 1 -26.74 23.74 -32.50
C MET A 1 -26.12 22.39 -32.82
N ALA A 2 -24.84 22.35 -33.15
CA ALA A 2 -24.12 21.10 -33.34
C ALA A 2 -23.71 20.58 -31.95
N THR A 3 -24.28 19.45 -31.52
CA THR A 3 -23.78 18.68 -30.39
C THR A 3 -22.39 18.20 -30.79
N ALA A 4 -21.34 18.88 -30.31
CA ALA A 4 -19.99 18.40 -30.42
C ALA A 4 -19.92 17.08 -29.63
N THR A 5 -20.01 15.96 -30.33
CA THR A 5 -19.70 14.66 -29.77
C THR A 5 -18.21 14.69 -29.49
N THR A 6 -17.85 14.88 -28.22
CA THR A 6 -16.47 14.77 -27.77
C THR A 6 -15.93 13.44 -28.31
N PRO A 7 -14.83 13.42 -29.07
CA PRO A 7 -14.34 12.19 -29.64
C PRO A 7 -14.08 11.21 -28.50
N VAL A 8 -14.79 10.08 -28.51
CA VAL A 8 -14.51 8.96 -27.60
C VAL A 8 -13.08 8.54 -27.90
N LYS A 9 -12.15 8.95 -27.05
CA LYS A 9 -10.76 8.51 -27.17
C LYS A 9 -10.73 7.02 -26.85
N ALA A 10 -10.05 6.24 -27.67
CA ALA A 10 -9.89 4.81 -27.45
C ALA A 10 -9.34 4.53 -26.04
N THR A 11 -9.78 3.44 -25.42
CA THR A 11 -9.20 2.97 -24.17
C THR A 11 -7.71 2.66 -24.38
N PRO A 12 -6.79 3.20 -23.58
CA PRO A 12 -5.37 2.83 -23.69
C PRO A 12 -5.17 1.36 -23.27
N ALA A 13 -4.45 0.58 -24.08
CA ALA A 13 -4.25 -0.86 -23.86
C ALA A 13 -3.62 -1.22 -22.50
N ILE A 14 -2.86 -0.30 -21.89
CA ILE A 14 -2.31 -0.48 -20.55
C ILE A 14 -3.40 -0.57 -19.47
N ALA A 15 -4.55 0.09 -19.66
CA ALA A 15 -5.63 0.11 -18.66
C ALA A 15 -6.25 -1.27 -18.43
N GLU A 16 -6.45 -2.05 -19.50
CA GLU A 16 -6.92 -3.44 -19.40
C GLU A 16 -5.92 -4.32 -18.67
N ARG A 17 -4.63 -4.22 -19.04
CA ARG A 17 -3.55 -4.98 -18.38
C ARG A 17 -3.37 -4.63 -16.90
N VAL A 18 -3.61 -3.38 -16.54
CA VAL A 18 -3.61 -2.93 -15.14
C VAL A 18 -4.83 -3.48 -14.41
N ALA A 19 -6.03 -3.36 -15.00
CA ALA A 19 -7.27 -3.89 -14.42
C ALA A 19 -7.21 -5.40 -14.15
N GLU A 20 -6.63 -6.19 -15.06
CA GLU A 20 -6.42 -7.63 -14.91
C GLU A 20 -5.49 -8.02 -13.74
N ARG A 21 -4.61 -7.11 -13.32
CA ARG A 21 -3.59 -7.36 -12.29
C ARG A 21 -3.95 -6.78 -10.93
N LEU A 22 -4.91 -5.86 -10.89
CA LEU A 22 -5.42 -5.32 -9.64
C LEU A 22 -6.28 -6.38 -8.92
N PRO A 23 -6.27 -6.41 -7.57
CA PRO A 23 -7.06 -7.37 -6.80
C PRO A 23 -8.56 -7.30 -7.08
N HIS A 24 -9.21 -8.48 -7.12
CA HIS A 24 -10.65 -8.62 -7.21
C HIS A 24 -11.28 -8.57 -5.81
N ARG A 25 -11.80 -7.41 -5.43
CA ARG A 25 -12.46 -7.22 -4.14
C ARG A 25 -13.82 -7.91 -4.18
N ASP A 26 -14.07 -8.77 -3.19
CA ASP A 26 -15.30 -9.56 -3.08
C ASP A 26 -15.63 -10.38 -4.36
N GLY A 27 -14.60 -10.78 -5.12
CA GLY A 27 -14.75 -11.52 -6.37
C GLY A 27 -15.09 -10.68 -7.60
N HIS A 28 -15.19 -9.36 -7.46
CA HIS A 28 -15.49 -8.45 -8.57
C HIS A 28 -14.21 -7.98 -9.26
N ALA A 29 -14.09 -8.27 -10.55
CA ALA A 29 -13.02 -7.74 -11.40
C ALA A 29 -13.18 -6.23 -11.65
N TRP A 30 -12.08 -5.58 -12.01
CA TRP A 30 -12.11 -4.20 -12.48
C TRP A 30 -12.67 -4.12 -13.90
N THR A 31 -13.60 -3.20 -14.13
CA THR A 31 -14.16 -2.89 -15.44
C THR A 31 -13.52 -1.63 -16.01
N VAL A 32 -13.21 -1.64 -17.29
CA VAL A 32 -12.51 -0.54 -17.97
C VAL A 32 -13.45 0.13 -18.96
N ALA A 33 -13.54 1.44 -18.92
CA ALA A 33 -14.28 2.25 -19.90
C ALA A 33 -13.43 3.43 -20.38
N PRO A 34 -13.60 3.89 -21.64
CA PRO A 34 -13.02 5.15 -22.09
C PRO A 34 -13.40 6.31 -21.17
N TYR A 35 -12.46 7.21 -20.93
CA TYR A 35 -12.71 8.40 -20.11
C TYR A 35 -11.98 9.63 -20.68
N ALA A 36 -12.64 10.78 -20.59
CA ALA A 36 -12.11 12.05 -21.06
C ALA A 36 -11.53 12.84 -19.88
N ALA A 37 -10.30 12.51 -19.49
CA ALA A 37 -9.57 13.23 -18.44
C ALA A 37 -9.28 14.66 -18.88
N TRP A 38 -9.81 15.64 -18.16
CA TRP A 38 -9.78 17.04 -18.59
C TRP A 38 -8.40 17.70 -18.44
N TRP A 39 -7.53 17.16 -17.58
CA TRP A 39 -6.14 17.61 -17.42
C TRP A 39 -5.21 17.15 -18.56
N THR A 40 -5.69 16.30 -19.48
CA THR A 40 -4.83 15.73 -20.53
C THR A 40 -5.55 15.53 -21.86
N THR A 41 -4.81 15.74 -22.96
CA THR A 41 -5.30 15.43 -24.30
C THR A 41 -5.05 13.97 -24.69
N ARG A 42 -4.37 13.17 -23.87
CA ARG A 42 -4.08 11.77 -24.17
C ARG A 42 -5.27 10.83 -23.94
N PRO A 43 -5.23 9.61 -24.50
CA PRO A 43 -6.20 8.56 -24.18
C PRO A 43 -6.20 8.24 -22.69
N ALA A 44 -7.38 8.14 -22.09
CA ALA A 44 -7.54 7.76 -20.70
C ALA A 44 -8.69 6.75 -20.54
N ALA A 45 -8.61 5.98 -19.46
CA ALA A 45 -9.61 5.01 -19.06
C ALA A 45 -10.07 5.28 -17.63
N ARG A 46 -11.34 5.01 -17.38
CA ARG A 46 -11.91 4.90 -16.03
C ARG A 46 -12.02 3.42 -15.69
N LEU A 47 -11.42 3.05 -14.57
CA LEU A 47 -11.46 1.71 -13.99
C LEU A 47 -12.39 1.76 -12.78
N THR A 48 -13.44 0.95 -12.79
CA THR A 48 -14.40 0.80 -11.69
C THR A 48 -14.44 -0.64 -11.20
N GLN A 49 -14.85 -0.86 -9.96
CA GLN A 49 -15.02 -2.19 -9.40
C GLN A 49 -16.36 -2.22 -8.66
N ALA A 50 -17.20 -3.22 -8.95
CA ALA A 50 -18.50 -3.34 -8.30
C ALA A 50 -18.34 -3.41 -6.77
N GLY A 51 -19.12 -2.62 -6.04
CA GLY A 51 -19.06 -2.54 -4.58
C GLY A 51 -17.93 -1.65 -4.01
N ARG A 52 -17.05 -1.09 -4.84
CA ARG A 52 -16.07 -0.07 -4.43
C ARG A 52 -16.61 1.32 -4.80
N PRO A 53 -16.76 2.25 -3.83
CA PRO A 53 -17.06 3.64 -4.15
C PRO A 53 -15.90 4.31 -4.90
N GLY A 54 -16.23 5.03 -5.96
CA GLY A 54 -15.25 5.72 -6.79
C GLY A 54 -14.57 4.88 -7.87
N ALA A 55 -13.55 5.46 -8.50
CA ALA A 55 -12.87 4.91 -9.66
C ALA A 55 -11.40 5.32 -9.70
N LEU A 56 -10.60 4.57 -10.46
CA LEU A 56 -9.27 4.99 -10.87
C LEU A 56 -9.33 5.53 -12.29
N ILE A 57 -8.63 6.63 -12.55
CA ILE A 57 -8.44 7.17 -13.89
C ILE A 57 -7.00 6.94 -14.29
N LEU A 58 -6.79 6.32 -15.45
CA LEU A 58 -5.46 6.05 -16.00
C LEU A 58 -5.34 6.73 -17.36
N ALA A 59 -4.39 7.65 -17.50
CA ALA A 59 -4.04 8.29 -18.76
C ALA A 59 -2.66 7.82 -19.26
N ALA A 60 -2.60 7.40 -20.52
CA ALA A 60 -1.39 6.85 -21.12
C ALA A 60 -0.72 7.88 -22.05
N HIS A 61 0.52 8.24 -21.74
CA HIS A 61 1.37 9.08 -22.59
C HIS A 61 2.41 8.20 -23.31
N PRO A 62 3.21 8.73 -24.25
CA PRO A 62 4.17 7.90 -24.96
C PRO A 62 5.32 7.34 -24.08
N TRP A 63 5.64 7.99 -22.96
CA TRP A 63 6.73 7.60 -22.05
C TRP A 63 6.36 7.61 -20.57
N ARG A 64 5.11 7.94 -20.23
CA ARG A 64 4.65 8.01 -18.84
C ARG A 64 3.19 7.59 -18.69
N THR A 65 2.83 7.14 -17.50
CA THR A 65 1.47 6.85 -17.09
C THR A 65 1.06 7.80 -15.98
N GLU A 66 -0.09 8.44 -16.14
CA GLU A 66 -0.71 9.32 -15.15
C GLU A 66 -1.90 8.59 -14.54
N ILE A 67 -2.02 8.67 -13.21
CA ILE A 67 -3.07 7.99 -12.45
C ILE A 67 -3.72 9.01 -11.53
N ALA A 68 -5.05 9.03 -11.48
CA ALA A 68 -5.83 9.79 -10.51
C ALA A 68 -6.87 8.88 -9.87
N TRP A 69 -7.37 9.26 -8.69
CA TRP A 69 -8.60 8.66 -8.15
C TRP A 69 -9.77 9.62 -8.29
N GLN A 70 -10.97 9.05 -8.38
CA GLN A 70 -12.23 9.75 -8.53
C GLN A 70 -13.22 9.24 -7.50
N LEU A 71 -13.85 10.13 -6.72
CA LEU A 71 -15.04 9.80 -5.92
C LEU A 71 -16.31 10.08 -6.73
N ASP A 72 -17.42 9.44 -6.37
CA ASP A 72 -18.68 9.68 -7.09
C ASP A 72 -19.10 11.15 -6.95
N GLY A 73 -19.37 11.79 -8.09
CA GLY A 73 -19.73 13.21 -8.14
C GLY A 73 -18.56 14.19 -7.99
N ARG A 74 -17.30 13.73 -7.92
CA ARG A 74 -16.11 14.59 -7.84
C ARG A 74 -15.10 14.26 -8.92
N GLU A 75 -14.91 15.14 -9.89
CA GLU A 75 -13.87 14.98 -10.92
C GLU A 75 -12.46 15.23 -10.35
N PRO A 76 -11.45 14.41 -10.69
CA PRO A 76 -10.07 14.65 -10.30
C PRO A 76 -9.54 15.90 -11.03
N TYR A 77 -8.77 16.75 -10.36
CA TYR A 77 -8.27 17.98 -10.99
C TYR A 77 -6.97 17.79 -11.79
N GLU A 78 -6.09 16.96 -11.25
CA GLU A 78 -4.79 16.63 -11.80
C GLU A 78 -4.47 15.18 -11.42
N PRO A 79 -3.45 14.54 -12.02
CA PRO A 79 -3.07 13.19 -11.62
C PRO A 79 -2.51 13.19 -10.20
N ASP A 80 -2.97 12.25 -9.37
CA ASP A 80 -2.41 11.96 -8.05
C ASP A 80 -1.01 11.35 -8.12
N LEU A 81 -0.69 10.71 -9.26
CA LEU A 81 0.57 10.03 -9.48
C LEU A 81 0.95 10.09 -10.97
N SER A 82 2.23 10.39 -11.23
CA SER A 82 2.84 10.32 -12.56
C SER A 82 4.06 9.41 -12.52
N LEU A 83 4.11 8.42 -13.41
CA LEU A 83 5.20 7.45 -13.49
C LEU A 83 5.82 7.50 -14.88
N ASP A 84 7.13 7.67 -14.98
CA ASP A 84 7.89 7.58 -16.25
C ASP A 84 8.09 6.11 -16.68
N ARG A 85 6.98 5.37 -16.72
CA ARG A 85 6.87 3.95 -17.02
C ARG A 85 5.57 3.67 -17.79
N MET A 86 5.65 2.72 -18.72
CA MET A 86 4.53 2.24 -19.53
C MET A 86 4.25 0.74 -19.34
N ALA A 87 5.06 0.06 -18.52
CA ALA A 87 4.83 -1.32 -18.15
C ALA A 87 3.68 -1.41 -17.11
N PRO A 88 2.79 -2.40 -17.18
CA PRO A 88 1.67 -2.52 -16.26
C PRO A 88 2.12 -2.87 -14.82
N GLU A 89 3.22 -3.62 -14.64
CA GLU A 89 3.69 -4.04 -13.32
C GLU A 89 4.04 -2.88 -12.38
N PRO A 90 4.90 -1.91 -12.76
CA PRO A 90 5.19 -0.76 -11.90
C PRO A 90 3.95 0.11 -11.67
N VAL A 91 3.08 0.23 -12.68
CA VAL A 91 1.83 0.99 -12.56
C VAL A 91 0.89 0.38 -11.52
N VAL A 92 0.70 -0.94 -11.56
CA VAL A 92 -0.11 -1.69 -10.58
C VAL A 92 0.47 -1.55 -9.18
N ARG A 93 1.78 -1.75 -9.02
CA ARG A 93 2.47 -1.64 -7.74
C ARG A 93 2.26 -0.27 -7.10
N GLU A 94 2.52 0.81 -7.83
CA GLU A 94 2.39 2.16 -7.28
C GLU A 94 0.93 2.57 -7.10
N THR A 95 0.01 2.07 -7.93
CA THR A 95 -1.44 2.25 -7.73
C THR A 95 -1.88 1.65 -6.40
N LEU A 96 -1.46 0.41 -6.10
CA LEU A 96 -1.75 -0.28 -4.84
C LEU A 96 -1.09 0.39 -3.63
N ARG A 97 0.12 0.91 -3.81
CA ARG A 97 0.92 1.52 -2.75
C ARG A 97 0.48 2.94 -2.39
N LEU A 98 0.09 3.76 -3.38
CA LEU A 98 -0.11 5.20 -3.21
C LEU A 98 -1.52 5.69 -3.50
N VAL A 99 -2.17 5.16 -4.55
CA VAL A 99 -3.41 5.75 -5.07
C VAL A 99 -4.64 5.12 -4.43
N LEU A 100 -4.71 3.79 -4.41
CA LEU A 100 -5.84 3.06 -3.85
C LEU A 100 -6.08 3.33 -2.36
N PRO A 101 -5.05 3.37 -1.49
CA PRO A 101 -5.25 3.73 -0.09
C PRO A 101 -5.87 5.13 0.07
N ARG A 102 -5.52 6.09 -0.79
CA ARG A 102 -6.06 7.45 -0.76
C ARG A 102 -7.51 7.51 -1.25
N LEU A 103 -7.84 6.77 -2.32
CA LEU A 103 -9.23 6.61 -2.76
C LEU A 103 -10.08 6.02 -1.64
N ASP A 104 -9.59 4.96 -1.02
CA ASP A 104 -10.29 4.26 0.04
C ASP A 104 -10.46 5.12 1.31
N ASP A 105 -9.45 5.88 1.70
CA ASP A 105 -9.53 6.84 2.81
C ASP A 105 -10.56 7.94 2.50
N ALA A 106 -10.50 8.51 1.30
CA ALA A 106 -11.46 9.53 0.86
C ALA A 106 -12.89 8.97 0.79
N ALA A 107 -13.07 7.72 0.35
CA ALA A 107 -14.36 7.03 0.34
C ALA A 107 -14.85 6.75 1.77
N ALA A 108 -13.97 6.32 2.68
CA ALA A 108 -14.33 6.09 4.07
C ALA A 108 -14.81 7.37 4.76
N VAL A 109 -14.23 8.53 4.43
CA VAL A 109 -14.68 9.84 4.91
C VAL A 109 -15.99 10.27 4.24
N ALA A 110 -16.09 10.18 2.91
CA ALA A 110 -17.25 10.65 2.15
C ALA A 110 -18.52 9.83 2.42
N TYR A 111 -18.36 8.52 2.64
CA TYR A 111 -19.46 7.58 2.89
C TYR A 111 -19.42 7.04 4.32
N ALA A 112 -18.85 7.82 5.26
CA ALA A 112 -18.76 7.47 6.66
C ALA A 112 -20.15 7.07 7.18
N GLN A 113 -20.25 5.81 7.63
CA GLN A 113 -21.51 5.27 8.12
C GLN A 113 -21.76 5.81 9.53
N PRO A 114 -22.96 6.33 9.85
CA PRO A 114 -23.23 6.95 11.14
C PRO A 114 -23.26 5.96 12.31
N PHE A 115 -23.25 4.65 12.04
CA PHE A 115 -23.41 3.60 13.05
C PHE A 115 -22.14 2.77 13.27
N ALA A 116 -21.76 2.60 14.54
CA ALA A 116 -20.58 1.83 14.95
C ALA A 116 -20.63 0.34 14.56
N SER A 117 -21.83 -0.25 14.48
CA SER A 117 -22.04 -1.63 14.02
C SER A 117 -21.59 -1.85 12.58
N GLU A 118 -21.79 -0.84 11.72
CA GLU A 118 -21.43 -0.91 10.31
C GLU A 118 -19.92 -0.77 10.11
N ALA A 119 -19.27 0.12 10.85
CA ALA A 119 -17.81 0.22 10.88
C ALA A 119 -17.16 -1.11 11.35
N HIS A 120 -17.72 -1.74 12.38
CA HIS A 120 -17.28 -3.05 12.85
C HIS A 120 -17.41 -4.12 11.75
N ARG A 121 -18.56 -4.19 11.07
CA ARG A 121 -18.79 -5.12 9.95
C ARG A 121 -17.76 -4.93 8.85
N MET A 122 -17.50 -3.69 8.43
CA MET A 122 -16.54 -3.37 7.38
C MET A 122 -15.11 -3.80 7.76
N ARG A 123 -14.64 -3.54 8.98
CA ARG A 123 -13.31 -4.03 9.42
C ARG A 123 -13.18 -5.54 9.29
N LEU A 124 -14.18 -6.28 9.77
CA LEU A 124 -14.15 -7.74 9.70
C LEU A 124 -14.13 -8.24 8.26
N LEU A 125 -14.88 -7.60 7.36
CA LEU A 125 -14.83 -7.93 5.93
C LEU A 125 -13.43 -7.71 5.34
N HIS A 126 -12.80 -6.57 5.63
CA HIS A 126 -11.45 -6.26 5.19
C HIS A 126 -10.39 -7.22 5.74
N LEU A 127 -10.42 -7.54 7.03
CA LEU A 127 -9.52 -8.54 7.61
C LEU A 127 -9.77 -9.94 7.02
N ASN A 128 -11.03 -10.27 6.73
CA ASN A 128 -11.36 -11.55 6.10
C ASN A 128 -10.85 -11.64 4.66
N LEU A 129 -10.84 -10.54 3.90
CA LEU A 129 -10.24 -10.48 2.56
C LEU A 129 -8.73 -10.78 2.62
N ILE A 130 -8.00 -10.10 3.51
CA ILE A 130 -6.56 -10.35 3.71
C ILE A 130 -6.34 -11.79 4.18
N GLY A 131 -7.09 -12.21 5.20
CA GLY A 131 -7.00 -13.54 5.79
C GLY A 131 -7.27 -14.65 4.76
N SER A 132 -8.28 -14.47 3.91
CA SER A 132 -8.59 -15.43 2.84
C SER A 132 -7.46 -15.50 1.80
N ALA A 133 -6.92 -14.35 1.40
CA ALA A 133 -5.83 -14.28 0.44
C ALA A 133 -4.57 -15.02 0.94
N VAL A 134 -4.15 -14.80 2.20
CA VAL A 134 -2.98 -15.50 2.77
C VAL A 134 -3.25 -16.97 3.07
N ARG A 135 -4.47 -17.34 3.52
CA ARG A 135 -4.86 -18.74 3.72
C ARG A 135 -4.84 -19.55 2.43
N THR A 136 -5.25 -18.94 1.31
CA THR A 136 -5.18 -19.56 -0.03
C THR A 136 -3.75 -19.91 -0.42
N GLN A 137 -2.75 -19.22 0.15
CA GLN A 137 -1.34 -19.48 -0.09
C GLN A 137 -0.72 -20.47 0.90
N GLY A 138 -1.47 -20.90 1.92
CA GLY A 138 -1.08 -21.91 2.91
C GLY A 138 -0.84 -21.39 4.33
N ALA A 139 -0.99 -20.09 4.59
CA ALA A 139 -0.79 -19.53 5.93
C ALA A 139 -1.96 -19.83 6.86
N ALA A 140 -1.67 -20.11 8.14
CA ALA A 140 -2.69 -20.14 9.20
C ALA A 140 -2.87 -18.74 9.79
N THR A 141 -4.11 -18.30 9.93
CA THR A 141 -4.43 -16.95 10.41
C THR A 141 -5.25 -16.98 11.69
N LEU A 142 -5.03 -16.01 12.57
CA LEU A 142 -5.83 -15.77 13.77
C LEU A 142 -6.40 -14.36 13.75
N ASN A 143 -7.70 -14.21 14.00
CA ASN A 143 -8.35 -12.90 14.13
C ASN A 143 -8.71 -12.66 15.61
N THR A 144 -8.34 -11.51 16.14
CA THR A 144 -8.60 -11.11 17.53
C THR A 144 -9.08 -9.67 17.60
N VAL A 145 -9.77 -9.33 18.69
CA VAL A 145 -10.03 -7.93 19.03
C VAL A 145 -8.69 -7.24 19.27
N GLY A 146 -8.52 -6.03 18.73
CA GLY A 146 -7.29 -5.27 18.89
C GLY A 146 -7.23 -4.52 20.22
N VAL A 147 -6.03 -4.05 20.57
CA VAL A 147 -5.77 -3.38 21.86
C VAL A 147 -6.33 -1.95 21.85
N GLN A 148 -6.43 -1.32 20.69
CA GLN A 148 -7.00 0.01 20.53
C GLN A 148 -8.53 -0.05 20.45
N PRO A 149 -9.26 0.99 20.92
CA PRO A 149 -10.70 1.08 20.72
C PRO A 149 -11.07 0.95 19.23
N ASN A 150 -12.16 0.25 18.94
CA ASN A 150 -12.64 0.05 17.58
C ASN A 150 -11.59 -0.55 16.63
N SER A 151 -10.74 -1.44 17.13
CA SER A 151 -9.71 -2.11 16.32
C SER A 151 -9.85 -3.62 16.32
N HIS A 152 -9.44 -4.26 15.24
CA HIS A 152 -9.32 -5.73 15.12
C HIS A 152 -7.98 -6.06 14.48
N VAL A 153 -7.44 -7.22 14.83
CA VAL A 153 -6.11 -7.64 14.40
C VAL A 153 -6.20 -9.01 13.74
N LEU A 154 -5.61 -9.13 12.55
CA LEU A 154 -5.36 -10.40 11.89
C LEU A 154 -3.86 -10.72 11.99
N THR A 155 -3.51 -11.87 12.54
CA THR A 155 -2.11 -12.31 12.62
C THR A 155 -1.87 -13.62 11.87
N TRP A 156 -0.65 -13.77 11.36
CA TRP A 156 -0.13 -15.03 10.83
C TRP A 156 1.40 -15.04 10.93
N GLU A 157 1.99 -16.20 10.70
CA GLU A 157 3.45 -16.37 10.67
C GLU A 157 3.89 -17.00 9.34
N ALA A 158 4.96 -16.47 8.76
CA ALA A 158 5.59 -17.03 7.57
C ALA A 158 7.07 -16.60 7.51
N ARG A 159 7.95 -17.47 6.99
CA ARG A 159 9.40 -17.21 6.80
C ARG A 159 10.14 -16.65 8.02
N GLY A 160 9.75 -17.09 9.22
CA GLY A 160 10.36 -16.63 10.47
C GLY A 160 9.93 -15.22 10.89
N ALA A 161 8.98 -14.59 10.20
CA ALA A 161 8.34 -13.36 10.62
C ALA A 161 6.90 -13.64 11.07
N ARG A 162 6.47 -12.91 12.09
CA ARG A 162 5.09 -12.75 12.49
C ARG A 162 4.56 -11.45 11.91
N PHE A 163 3.41 -11.54 11.28
CA PHE A 163 2.68 -10.41 10.72
C PHE A 163 1.46 -10.15 11.60
N ALA A 164 1.17 -8.88 11.84
CA ALA A 164 -0.07 -8.44 12.49
C ALA A 164 -0.63 -7.25 11.72
N VAL A 165 -1.81 -7.42 11.15
CA VAL A 165 -2.55 -6.36 10.46
C VAL A 165 -3.62 -5.84 11.39
N THR A 166 -3.54 -4.56 11.74
CA THR A 166 -4.50 -3.87 12.59
C THR A 166 -5.35 -2.93 11.73
N LEU A 167 -6.66 -3.09 11.80
CA LEU A 167 -7.62 -2.15 11.23
C LEU A 167 -8.36 -1.41 12.33
N ILE A 168 -8.48 -0.09 12.18
CA ILE A 168 -9.15 0.81 13.13
C ILE A 168 -10.28 1.55 12.40
N GLY A 169 -11.44 1.69 13.05
CA GLY A 169 -12.55 2.44 12.45
C GLY A 169 -13.21 1.68 11.29
N ALA A 170 -13.39 2.30 10.12
CA ALA A 170 -13.94 1.68 8.90
C ALA A 170 -13.00 1.84 7.68
N ASN A 171 -11.85 2.49 7.86
CA ASN A 171 -10.88 2.76 6.81
C ASN A 171 -10.17 1.46 6.41
N PRO A 172 -10.07 1.10 5.12
CA PRO A 172 -9.32 -0.09 4.69
C PRO A 172 -7.81 0.17 4.51
N ALA A 173 -7.30 1.32 4.93
CA ALA A 173 -5.88 1.49 5.25
C ALA A 173 -5.59 0.93 6.66
N CYS A 174 -4.55 0.10 6.76
CA CYS A 174 -4.21 -0.63 7.97
C CYS A 174 -2.78 -0.36 8.43
N ASP A 175 -2.54 -0.71 9.69
CA ASP A 175 -1.21 -0.81 10.27
C ASP A 175 -0.73 -2.26 10.13
N LEU A 176 0.49 -2.45 9.62
CA LEU A 176 1.15 -3.75 9.51
C LEU A 176 2.36 -3.78 10.42
N SER A 177 2.32 -4.64 11.44
CA SER A 177 3.50 -4.98 12.24
C SER A 177 4.17 -6.24 11.68
N VAL A 178 5.49 -6.20 11.60
CA VAL A 178 6.36 -7.32 11.19
C VAL A 178 7.39 -7.53 12.28
N THR A 179 7.33 -8.67 12.97
CA THR A 179 8.24 -9.02 14.06
C THR A 179 8.98 -10.31 13.72
N GLY A 180 10.30 -10.33 13.86
CA GLY A 180 11.09 -11.51 13.53
C GLY A 180 12.59 -11.23 13.53
N PRO A 181 13.41 -12.08 12.90
CA PRO A 181 14.82 -11.79 12.70
C PRO A 181 14.99 -10.62 11.73
N VAL A 182 16.03 -9.81 11.91
CA VAL A 182 16.30 -8.61 11.10
C VAL A 182 16.33 -8.91 9.60
N THR A 183 16.84 -10.08 9.20
CA THR A 183 16.82 -10.51 7.78
C THR A 183 15.42 -10.71 7.22
N ALA A 184 14.45 -11.14 8.03
CA ALA A 184 13.07 -11.25 7.58
C ALA A 184 12.44 -9.86 7.41
N VAL A 185 12.72 -8.93 8.32
CA VAL A 185 12.29 -7.53 8.23
C VAL A 185 12.88 -6.85 6.98
N GLU A 186 14.19 -7.00 6.76
CA GLU A 186 14.92 -6.48 5.59
C GLU A 186 14.34 -7.01 4.26
N ARG A 187 13.82 -8.22 4.24
CA ARG A 187 13.19 -8.82 3.05
C ARG A 187 11.75 -8.34 2.83
N VAL A 188 11.01 -8.07 3.90
CA VAL A 188 9.58 -7.72 3.81
C VAL A 188 9.38 -6.23 3.53
N LEU A 189 10.08 -5.33 4.24
CA LEU A 189 9.87 -3.89 4.11
C LEU A 189 9.96 -3.37 2.67
N PRO A 190 10.91 -3.81 1.81
CA PRO A 190 10.99 -3.36 0.42
C PRO A 190 9.74 -3.60 -0.43
N LEU A 191 8.88 -4.54 -0.03
CA LEU A 191 7.61 -4.79 -0.73
C LEU A 191 6.64 -3.60 -0.62
N PHE A 192 6.80 -2.75 0.40
CA PHE A 192 5.91 -1.63 0.70
C PHE A 192 6.53 -0.26 0.41
N LEU A 193 7.83 -0.21 0.14
CA LEU A 193 8.59 1.02 -0.09
C LEU A 193 8.68 1.36 -1.59
N PRO A 194 9.18 2.53 -2.00
CA PRO A 194 9.50 2.79 -3.41
C PRO A 194 10.47 1.76 -4.01
N GLU A 195 10.65 1.78 -5.33
CA GLU A 195 11.76 1.03 -5.94
C GLU A 195 13.10 1.59 -5.45
N PRO A 196 14.15 0.75 -5.36
CA PRO A 196 15.45 1.22 -4.90
C PRO A 196 16.00 2.27 -5.87
N ALA A 197 16.56 3.35 -5.34
CA ALA A 197 17.19 4.38 -6.15
C ALA A 197 18.39 3.81 -6.93
N ASP A 198 18.54 4.20 -8.19
CA ASP A 198 19.67 3.80 -9.06
C ASP A 198 21.05 4.12 -8.46
N ARG A 199 21.10 5.06 -7.52
CA ARG A 199 22.29 5.40 -6.75
C ARG A 199 21.93 5.40 -5.27
N THR A 200 22.48 4.46 -4.52
CA THR A 200 22.41 4.50 -3.06
C THR A 200 23.11 5.76 -2.56
N PRO A 201 22.44 6.58 -1.73
CA PRO A 201 23.09 7.73 -1.10
C PRO A 201 24.31 7.24 -0.31
N ARG A 202 25.49 7.81 -0.59
CA ARG A 202 26.75 7.44 0.10
C ARG A 202 26.91 8.09 1.47
N PHE A 203 25.84 8.68 2.02
CA PHE A 203 25.94 9.41 3.28
C PHE A 203 26.20 8.42 4.42
N PRO A 204 27.29 8.59 5.18
CA PRO A 204 27.51 7.74 6.34
C PRO A 204 26.43 8.07 7.36
N LEU A 205 25.67 7.05 7.79
CA LEU A 205 24.61 7.12 8.81
C LEU A 205 25.20 7.34 10.21
N ARG A 206 25.98 8.41 10.38
CA ARG A 206 26.72 8.75 11.61
C ARG A 206 25.78 9.16 12.76
N THR A 207 24.57 9.59 12.42
CA THR A 207 23.53 9.97 13.37
C THR A 207 22.88 8.78 14.05
N VAL A 208 22.97 7.58 13.47
CA VAL A 208 22.33 6.38 14.04
C VAL A 208 23.23 5.72 15.09
N GLY A 209 22.81 5.81 16.35
CA GLY A 209 23.61 5.39 17.52
C GLY A 209 23.74 3.87 17.69
N THR A 210 22.69 3.10 17.38
CA THR A 210 22.66 1.65 17.65
C THR A 210 23.24 0.83 16.51
N ARG A 211 23.82 -0.35 16.82
CA ARG A 211 24.35 -1.25 15.79
C ARG A 211 23.25 -1.83 14.89
N LEU A 212 22.12 -2.23 15.49
CA LEU A 212 20.97 -2.72 14.72
C LEU A 212 20.39 -1.61 13.85
N GLY A 213 20.18 -0.42 14.42
CA GLY A 213 19.69 0.73 13.69
C GLY A 213 20.58 1.05 12.48
N ARG A 214 21.91 1.08 12.64
CA ARG A 214 22.83 1.31 11.51
C ARG A 214 22.68 0.29 10.39
N ARG A 215 22.50 -0.99 10.73
CA ARG A 215 22.29 -2.06 9.74
C ARG A 215 21.00 -1.81 8.96
N VAL A 216 19.89 -1.64 9.67
CA VAL A 216 18.58 -1.52 9.02
C VAL A 216 18.46 -0.19 8.26
N ALA A 217 18.96 0.91 8.81
CA ALA A 217 19.01 2.19 8.12
C ALA A 217 19.86 2.12 6.84
N ALA A 218 20.99 1.40 6.85
CA ALA A 218 21.81 1.22 5.64
C ALA A 218 21.07 0.43 4.54
N HIS A 219 20.24 -0.55 4.94
CA HIS A 219 19.38 -1.29 4.02
C HIS A 219 18.26 -0.40 3.47
N LEU A 220 17.56 0.32 4.35
CA LEU A 220 16.41 1.15 3.99
C LEU A 220 16.75 2.40 3.20
N ALA A 221 17.95 2.97 3.39
CA ALA A 221 18.44 4.15 2.66
C ALA A 221 18.51 3.97 1.13
N GLN A 222 18.39 2.73 0.64
CA GLN A 222 18.27 2.44 -0.80
C GLN A 222 16.88 2.77 -1.34
N PHE A 223 15.85 2.77 -0.48
CA PHE A 223 14.44 2.87 -0.86
C PHE A 223 13.79 4.18 -0.40
N THR A 224 14.22 4.72 0.75
CA THR A 224 13.60 5.87 1.39
C THR A 224 14.57 6.56 2.35
N ASP A 225 14.26 7.80 2.71
CA ASP A 225 14.90 8.50 3.82
C ASP A 225 14.60 7.80 5.15
N VAL A 226 15.57 7.86 6.07
CA VAL A 226 15.54 7.20 7.37
C VAL A 226 16.14 8.13 8.43
N ASP A 227 15.42 8.35 9.51
CA ASP A 227 15.87 9.15 10.65
C ASP A 227 15.80 8.35 11.95
N GLN A 228 16.73 8.63 12.87
CA GLN A 228 16.67 8.08 14.22
C GLN A 228 15.91 9.06 15.14
N LEU A 229 14.95 8.52 15.90
CA LEU A 229 14.19 9.26 16.89
C LEU A 229 14.89 9.27 18.26
N ASP A 230 14.40 10.08 19.20
CA ASP A 230 14.96 10.25 20.54
C ASP A 230 14.95 8.94 21.36
N ASP A 231 14.00 8.05 21.08
CA ASP A 231 13.90 6.72 21.70
C ASP A 231 14.87 5.68 21.10
N SER A 232 15.76 6.11 20.21
CA SER A 232 16.69 5.31 19.42
C SER A 232 16.06 4.39 18.36
N GLY A 233 14.74 4.43 18.17
CA GLY A 233 14.04 3.81 17.06
C GLY A 233 14.29 4.54 15.74
N LEU A 234 13.90 3.92 14.62
CA LEU A 234 14.04 4.52 13.29
C LEU A 234 12.68 4.84 12.72
N THR A 235 12.49 6.03 12.16
CA THR A 235 11.37 6.35 11.28
C THR A 235 11.81 6.28 9.83
N PHE A 236 10.92 5.88 8.94
CA PHE A 236 11.20 5.76 7.50
C PHE A 236 9.94 5.96 6.66
N GLY A 237 10.11 6.27 5.38
CA GLY A 237 9.00 6.59 4.47
C GLY A 237 8.68 8.08 4.43
N GLY A 238 7.58 8.45 3.77
CA GLY A 238 7.23 9.86 3.54
C GLY A 238 5.72 10.11 3.53
N ALA A 239 5.34 11.38 3.56
CA ALA A 239 3.94 11.81 3.74
C ALA A 239 2.95 11.33 2.66
N THR A 240 3.43 10.93 1.48
CA THR A 240 2.59 10.57 0.33
C THR A 240 2.35 9.07 0.18
N GLY A 241 2.96 8.22 1.01
CA GLY A 241 2.82 6.76 0.94
C GLY A 241 3.00 6.06 2.28
N PRO A 242 3.17 4.73 2.30
CA PRO A 242 3.43 4.00 3.53
C PRO A 242 4.69 4.55 4.21
N PHE A 243 4.54 4.87 5.49
CA PHE A 243 5.61 5.25 6.39
C PHE A 243 5.64 4.27 7.55
N GLY A 244 6.72 4.24 8.30
CA GLY A 244 6.86 3.25 9.34
C GLY A 244 7.91 3.58 10.37
N TYR A 245 7.97 2.69 11.35
CA TYR A 245 8.84 2.79 12.49
C TYR A 245 9.50 1.44 12.77
N ILE A 246 10.77 1.44 13.15
CA ILE A 246 11.49 0.27 13.63
C ILE A 246 11.80 0.48 15.09
N ALA A 247 11.32 -0.44 15.92
CA ALA A 247 11.54 -0.39 17.36
C ALA A 247 13.05 -0.45 17.70
N PRO A 248 13.48 0.27 18.74
CA PRO A 248 14.86 0.19 19.20
C PRO A 248 15.20 -1.24 19.61
N PRO A 249 16.48 -1.65 19.44
CA PRO A 249 16.92 -2.95 19.93
C PRO A 249 16.75 -3.06 21.44
N THR A 250 16.27 -4.20 21.93
CA THR A 250 16.19 -4.49 23.37
C THR A 250 17.56 -4.40 24.06
N ASP A 251 18.63 -4.80 23.36
CA ASP A 251 20.02 -4.59 23.77
C ASP A 251 20.78 -3.79 22.70
N PRO A 252 21.01 -2.48 22.92
CA PRO A 252 21.72 -1.62 21.96
C PRO A 252 23.20 -1.97 21.72
N VAL A 253 23.85 -2.66 22.65
CA VAL A 253 25.29 -3.00 22.58
C VAL A 253 25.56 -4.39 22.01
N ALA A 254 24.53 -5.25 21.96
CA ALA A 254 24.60 -6.58 21.39
C ALA A 254 25.21 -6.59 19.97
N ARG A 255 25.90 -7.70 19.65
CA ARG A 255 26.34 -7.93 18.28
C ARG A 255 25.12 -8.24 17.40
N VAL A 256 25.04 -7.56 16.27
CA VAL A 256 23.98 -7.77 15.29
C VAL A 256 24.32 -8.98 14.44
N ARG A 257 23.39 -9.92 14.35
CA ARG A 257 23.42 -11.10 13.48
C ARG A 257 22.13 -11.11 12.67
N ASP A 258 22.08 -11.97 11.66
CA ASP A 258 20.90 -12.12 10.81
C ASP A 258 19.65 -12.56 11.56
N SER A 259 19.84 -13.26 12.68
CA SER A 259 18.80 -13.72 13.59
C SER A 259 18.45 -12.72 14.70
N THR A 260 19.10 -11.54 14.76
CA THR A 260 18.82 -10.54 15.78
C THR A 260 17.34 -10.12 15.69
N PRO A 261 16.57 -10.15 16.79
CA PRO A 261 15.18 -9.74 16.77
C PRO A 261 15.04 -8.28 16.35
N ALA A 262 14.07 -8.02 15.49
CA ALA A 262 13.65 -6.71 15.04
C ALA A 262 12.12 -6.67 14.92
N SER A 263 11.55 -5.49 15.14
CA SER A 263 10.14 -5.24 14.92
C SER A 263 9.99 -3.96 14.12
N ALA A 264 9.19 -4.02 13.07
CA ALA A 264 8.84 -2.88 12.26
C ALA A 264 7.32 -2.73 12.22
N GLU A 265 6.86 -1.49 12.16
CA GLU A 265 5.47 -1.11 11.95
C GLU A 265 5.39 -0.26 10.70
N LEU A 266 4.39 -0.51 9.86
CA LEU A 266 4.07 0.22 8.65
C LEU A 266 2.64 0.75 8.78
N HIS A 267 2.44 2.00 8.44
CA HIS A 267 1.15 2.68 8.51
C HIS A 267 0.65 3.04 7.12
N GLY A 268 -0.68 3.12 6.98
CA GLY A 268 -1.31 3.52 5.71
C GLY A 268 -1.22 2.46 4.61
N VAL A 269 -1.09 1.19 4.97
CA VAL A 269 -1.02 0.09 4.00
C VAL A 269 -2.44 -0.28 3.55
N GLY A 270 -2.73 -0.21 2.25
CA GLY A 270 -4.06 -0.60 1.74
C GLY A 270 -4.31 -2.11 1.80
N VAL A 271 -5.55 -2.51 2.13
CA VAL A 271 -6.01 -3.92 2.09
C VAL A 271 -5.69 -4.58 0.74
N ASP A 272 -5.93 -3.90 -0.38
CA ASP A 272 -5.65 -4.46 -1.70
C ASP A 272 -4.16 -4.72 -1.92
N HIS A 273 -3.29 -3.87 -1.40
CA HIS A 273 -1.85 -4.08 -1.50
C HIS A 273 -1.43 -5.35 -0.75
N LEU A 274 -1.98 -5.60 0.44
CA LEU A 274 -1.74 -6.83 1.19
C LEU A 274 -2.30 -8.07 0.49
N VAL A 275 -3.50 -7.98 -0.08
CA VAL A 275 -4.09 -9.06 -0.86
C VAL A 275 -3.22 -9.39 -2.08
N HIS A 276 -2.71 -8.38 -2.78
CA HIS A 276 -1.77 -8.55 -3.90
C HIS A 276 -0.45 -9.21 -3.46
N LEU A 277 0.08 -8.82 -2.30
CA LEU A 277 1.32 -9.35 -1.74
C LEU A 277 1.16 -10.69 -1.02
N ALA A 278 -0.07 -11.22 -0.86
CA ALA A 278 -0.33 -12.45 -0.13
C ALA A 278 0.58 -13.64 -0.53
N PRO A 279 0.88 -13.91 -1.82
CA PRO A 279 1.81 -14.98 -2.21
C PRO A 279 3.23 -14.80 -1.66
N LEU A 280 3.67 -13.56 -1.43
CA LEU A 280 5.00 -13.23 -0.91
C LEU A 280 5.04 -13.21 0.63
N LEU A 281 3.90 -12.95 1.27
CA LEU A 281 3.76 -12.80 2.72
C LEU A 281 3.29 -14.08 3.45
N ALA A 282 2.81 -15.08 2.71
CA ALA A 282 2.23 -16.31 3.28
C ALA A 282 3.08 -17.57 3.13
N ARG A 283 4.18 -17.48 2.37
CA ARG A 283 5.15 -18.57 2.12
C ARG A 283 6.54 -18.07 2.39
#